data_AF-A0A353T4G5-F1
#
_entry.id   AF-A0A353T4G5-F1
#
_cell.length_a   1.000
_cell.length_b   1.000
_cell.length_c   1.000
_cell.angle_alpha   90.00
_cell.angle_beta   90.00
_cell.angle_gamma   90.00
#
_symmetry.space_group_name_H-M   'P 1'
#
loop_
_entity.id
_entity.type
_entity.pdbx_description
1 polymer ?
#
loop_
_entity_poly.entity_id
_entity_poly.type
_entity_poly.pdbx_seq_one_letter_code
_entity_poly.pdbx_strand_id
1 'polypeptide(L)' 'MSQLNQMELQNLRHLIGAQETSYNKMQTYAQQATDSQVRDYFEKSAQSAQSTKQQLLSFLN' A
#
# COMPACT_ATOMS: atom_id res chain seq x y z
N MET A 1 19.73 -9.30 -2.51
CA MET A 1 20.03 -10.12 -1.32
C MET A 1 20.13 -9.18 -0.13
N SER A 2 18.98 -8.68 0.29
CA SER A 2 18.91 -7.78 1.42
C SER A 2 19.38 -8.50 2.69
N GLN A 3 20.41 -7.97 3.35
CA GLN A 3 20.91 -8.46 4.64
C GLN A 3 19.98 -8.00 5.77
N LEU A 4 18.69 -8.26 5.62
CA LEU A 4 17.71 -7.91 6.65
C LEU A 4 17.86 -8.90 7.80
N ASN A 5 18.01 -8.36 9.00
CA ASN A 5 17.85 -9.17 10.20
C ASN A 5 16.37 -9.57 10.37
N GLN A 6 16.08 -10.50 11.29
CA GLN A 6 14.72 -11.00 11.46
C GLN A 6 13.72 -9.89 11.83
N MET A 7 14.11 -8.91 12.64
CA MET A 7 13.24 -7.81 13.05
C MET A 7 12.92 -6.90 11.86
N GLU A 8 13.92 -6.55 11.06
CA GLU A 8 13.75 -5.74 9.85
C GLU A 8 12.88 -6.45 8.81
N LEU A 9 13.06 -7.76 8.64
CA LEU A 9 12.23 -8.58 7.74
C LEU A 9 10.77 -8.61 8.19
N GLN A 10 10.51 -8.76 9.49
CA GLN A 10 9.15 -8.74 10.03
C GLN A 10 8.51 -7.36 9.88
N ASN A 11 9.26 -6.29 10.18
CA ASN A 11 8.79 -4.92 9.98
C ASN A 11 8.46 -4.67 8.51
N LEU A 12 9.32 -5.10 7.58
CA LEU A 12 9.10 -4.94 6.15
C LEU A 12 7.84 -5.67 5.68
N ARG A 13 7.63 -6.92 6.12
CA ARG A 13 6.39 -7.67 5.84
C ARG A 13 5.15 -7.00 6.40
N HIS A 14 5.23 -6.49 7.63
CA HIS A 14 4.13 -5.76 8.25
C HIS A 14 3.79 -4.49 7.46
N LEU A 15 4.79 -3.72 7.03
CA LEU A 15 4.59 -2.53 6.20
C LEU A 15 3.97 -2.89 4.85
N ILE A 16 4.43 -3.96 4.18
CA ILE A 16 3.84 -4.45 2.92
C ILE A 16 2.36 -4.80 3.10
N GLY A 17 2.03 -5.55 4.16
CA GLY A 17 0.64 -5.92 4.46
C GLY A 17 -0.24 -4.71 4.83
N ALA A 18 0.32 -3.72 5.52
CA ALA A 18 -0.36 -2.48 5.82
C ALA A 18 -0.68 -1.67 4.55
N GLN A 19 0.24 -1.59 3.59
CA GLN A 19 0.01 -0.92 2.31
C GLN A 19 -1.07 -1.64 1.47
N GLU A 20 -1.08 -2.98 1.47
CA GLU A 20 -2.14 -3.75 0.82
C GLU A 20 -3.52 -3.53 1.44
N THR A 21 -3.58 -3.51 2.77
CA THR A 21 -4.83 -3.18 3.48
C THR A 21 -5.30 -1.77 3.16
N SER A 22 -4.37 -0.81 3.12
CA SER A 22 -4.65 0.58 2.75
C SER A 22 -5.20 0.68 1.32
N TYR A 23 -4.55 0.02 0.36
CA TYR A 23 -5.00 -0.06 -1.03
C TYR A 23 -6.45 -0.54 -1.14
N ASN A 24 -6.76 -1.69 -0.53
CA ASN A 24 -8.10 -2.27 -0.57
C ASN A 24 -9.16 -1.35 0.04
N LYS A 25 -8.83 -0.68 1.17
CA LYS A 25 -9.72 0.29 1.81
C LYS A 25 -9.96 1.49 0.91
N MET A 26 -8.91 2.10 0.38
CA MET A 26 -9.02 3.27 -0.50
C MET A 26 -9.80 2.94 -1.77
N GLN A 27 -9.57 1.78 -2.37
CA GLN A 27 -10.33 1.35 -3.54
C GLN A 27 -11.81 1.09 -3.22
N THR A 28 -12.10 0.52 -2.05
CA THR A 28 -13.48 0.37 -1.55
C THR A 28 -14.14 1.73 -1.35
N TYR A 29 -13.44 2.69 -0.75
CA TYR A 29 -13.94 4.04 -0.53
C TYR A 29 -14.14 4.81 -1.84
N ALA A 30 -13.25 4.65 -2.82
CA ALA A 30 -13.42 5.21 -4.16
C ALA A 30 -14.70 4.68 -4.83
N GLN A 31 -14.96 3.37 -4.73
CA GLN A 31 -16.16 2.75 -5.30
C GLN A 31 -17.46 3.21 -4.63
N GLN A 32 -17.43 3.49 -3.34
CA GLN A 32 -18.59 3.95 -2.57
C GLN A 32 -18.76 5.48 -2.61
N ALA A 33 -17.73 6.22 -3.04
CA ALA A 33 -17.80 7.67 -3.14
C ALA A 33 -18.69 8.09 -4.31
N THR A 34 -19.68 8.93 -4.01
CA THR A 34 -20.58 9.54 -5.00
C THR A 34 -20.01 10.84 -5.57
N ASP A 35 -19.18 11.53 -4.79
CA ASP A 35 -18.49 12.75 -5.21
C ASP A 35 -17.26 12.40 -6.04
N SER A 36 -17.12 13.03 -7.22
CA SER A 36 -16.03 12.74 -8.16
C SER A 36 -14.66 13.15 -7.63
N GLN A 37 -14.55 14.26 -6.89
CA GLN A 37 -13.28 14.70 -6.31
C GLN A 37 -12.83 13.76 -5.19
N VAL A 38 -13.78 13.30 -4.38
CA VAL A 38 -13.52 12.32 -3.31
C VAL A 38 -13.10 10.97 -3.89
N ARG A 39 -13.77 10.52 -4.96
CA ARG A 39 -13.38 9.31 -5.68
C ARG A 39 -11.96 9.42 -6.23
N ASP A 40 -11.65 10.49 -6.94
CA ASP A 40 -10.32 10.70 -7.53
C ASP A 40 -9.22 10.76 -6.44
N TYR A 41 -9.53 11.35 -5.28
CA TYR A 41 -8.63 11.36 -4.13
C TYR A 41 -8.33 9.94 -3.61
N PHE A 42 -9.36 9.11 -3.46
CA PHE A 42 -9.20 7.73 -3.01
C PHE A 42 -8.50 6.86 -4.05
N GLU A 43 -8.79 7.03 -5.35
CA GLU A 43 -8.09 6.32 -6.43
C GLU A 43 -6.60 6.66 -6.46
N LYS A 44 -6.24 7.95 -6.33
CA LYS A 44 -4.84 8.37 -6.21
C LYS A 44 -4.17 7.77 -4.96
N SER A 45 -4.87 7.79 -3.84
CA SER A 45 -4.36 7.22 -2.58
C SER A 45 -4.14 5.70 -2.69
N ALA A 46 -5.02 4.98 -3.39
CA ALA A 46 -4.83 3.57 -3.71
C ALA A 46 -3.57 3.37 -4.58
N GLN A 47 -3.41 4.14 -5.67
CA GLN A 47 -2.22 4.04 -6.52
C GLN A 47 -0.90 4.34 -5.77
N SER A 48 -0.91 5.31 -4.86
CA SER A 48 0.24 5.59 -3.99
C SER A 48 0.55 4.41 -3.08
N ALA A 49 -0.44 3.83 -2.40
CA ALA A 49 -0.25 2.65 -1.55
C ALA A 49 0.30 1.44 -2.34
N GLN A 50 -0.17 1.23 -3.57
CA GLN A 50 0.32 0.19 -4.46
C GLN A 50 1.78 0.42 -4.87
N SER A 51 2.14 1.65 -5.21
CA SER A 51 3.52 2.03 -5.53
C SER A 51 4.45 1.82 -4.34
N THR A 52 4.04 2.25 -3.13
CA THR A 52 4.79 2.02 -1.89
C THR A 52 4.94 0.52 -1.62
N LYS A 53 3.89 -0.29 -1.80
CA LYS A 53 3.98 -1.75 -1.68
C LYS A 53 5.04 -2.34 -2.61
N GLN A 54 5.08 -1.93 -3.88
CA GLN A 54 6.06 -2.40 -4.86
C GLN A 54 7.49 -1.99 -4.47
N GLN A 55 7.68 -0.77 -3.98
CA GLN A 55 8.96 -0.32 -3.46
C GLN A 55 9.38 -1.12 -2.22
N LEU A 56 8.46 -1.45 -1.31
CA LEU A 56 8.77 -2.28 -0.15
C LEU A 56 9.14 -3.72 -0.55
N LEU A 57 8.48 -4.28 -1.56
CA LEU A 57 8.82 -5.59 -2.11
C LEU A 57 10.21 -5.62 -2.75
N SER A 58 10.69 -4.51 -3.32
CA SER A 58 12.04 -4.47 -3.91
C SER A 58 13.15 -4.62 -2.86
N PHE A 59 12.91 -4.23 -1.60
CA PHE A 59 13.83 -4.47 -0.49
C PHE A 59 13.88 -5.93 -0.04
N LEU A 60 13.00 -6.81 -0.52
CA LEU A 60 13.07 -8.25 -0.27
C LEU A 60 13.96 -8.99 -1.28
N ASN A 61 14.40 -8.33 -2.37
CA ASN A 61 15.17 -8.95 -3.46
C ASN A 61 16.70 -8.79 -3.31
#